data_AF-A0A4R1RRJ5-F1
#
_entry.id   AF-A0A4R1RRJ5-F1
#
_cell.length_a   1.000
_cell.length_b   1.000
_cell.length_c   1.000
_cell.angle_alpha   90.00
_cell.angle_beta   90.00
_cell.angle_gamma   90.00
#
_symmetry.space_group_name_H-M   'P 1'
#
loop_
_entity.id
_entity.type
_entity.pdbx_description
1 polymer ?
#
loop_
_entity_poly.entity_id
_entity_poly.type
_entity_poly.pdbx_seq_one_letter_code
_entity_poly.pdbx_strand_id
1 'polypeptide(L)'
;MADVLQSLSFSTMWNYMRSGDGAELLRQILALGFRRVELNYRIAEATLRAMEPLLETGAIRVSSLHNVFPHTDDPAFDTDSLLLSYEDPELRKRSIALTRRTVDYAQRLGAEAVVIHPGAVPELPFRPYDSLLKEMYRKGLKDTPEYRRLFQEMKDYRERERPAYIRRIKESLSEICAYIAKKNYRVSLGIENRSMCHQIPDFEEARYLLDELRGLPVYFWYDIGHGLAMEALGIYDSLSEARKLQERILGVHIHDTVGVEDHWTPYIHSDRLDDFIEIIRAAPIKVLELGAKNPADEIRRGVAVLCRKIGGGEA
;
A
#
# COMPACT_ATOMS: atom_id res chain seq x y z
N MET A 1 17.11 -14.26 13.57
CA MET A 1 15.62 -14.18 13.61
C MET A 1 15.13 -12.92 14.32
N ALA A 2 15.59 -12.64 15.56
CA ALA A 2 15.19 -11.43 16.28
C ALA A 2 15.52 -10.14 15.49
N ASP A 3 16.74 -10.04 14.95
CA ASP A 3 17.16 -8.85 14.18
C ASP A 3 16.31 -8.61 12.93
N VAL A 4 15.92 -9.68 12.23
CA VAL A 4 15.02 -9.60 11.08
C VAL A 4 13.65 -9.09 11.52
N LEU A 5 13.08 -9.65 12.59
CA LEU A 5 11.80 -9.18 13.13
C LEU A 5 11.85 -7.70 13.52
N GLN A 6 12.95 -7.22 14.10
CA GLN A 6 13.12 -5.81 14.46
C GLN A 6 13.25 -4.88 13.24
N SER A 7 13.64 -5.41 12.08
CA SER A 7 13.64 -4.66 10.82
C SER A 7 12.26 -4.53 10.18
N LEU A 8 11.33 -5.44 10.51
CA LEU A 8 9.96 -5.42 10.00
C LEU A 8 9.10 -4.41 10.77
N SER A 9 8.22 -3.76 10.03
CA SER A 9 7.12 -2.96 10.55
C SER A 9 5.82 -3.73 10.49
N PHE A 10 4.85 -3.33 11.30
CA PHE A 10 3.51 -3.88 11.28
C PHE A 10 2.48 -2.76 11.06
N SER A 11 1.55 -2.93 10.14
CA SER A 11 0.51 -1.94 9.90
C SER A 11 -0.54 -1.98 11.00
N THR A 12 -0.91 -0.80 11.47
CA THR A 12 -2.00 -0.61 12.43
C THR A 12 -3.38 -0.97 11.87
N MET A 13 -3.51 -1.22 10.56
CA MET A 13 -4.76 -1.65 9.92
C MET A 13 -5.34 -2.91 10.57
N TRP A 14 -4.49 -3.85 10.97
CA TRP A 14 -4.86 -5.14 11.54
C TRP A 14 -5.77 -5.05 12.77
N ASN A 15 -5.45 -4.15 13.71
CA ASN A 15 -6.13 -4.07 15.00
C ASN A 15 -6.84 -2.75 15.26
N TYR A 16 -6.83 -1.81 14.33
CA TYR A 16 -7.48 -0.51 14.50
C TYR A 16 -8.93 -0.63 14.97
N MET A 17 -9.76 -1.42 14.26
CA MET A 17 -11.20 -1.54 14.56
C MET A 17 -11.53 -2.23 15.88
N ARG A 18 -10.59 -2.98 16.47
CA ARG A 18 -10.80 -3.72 17.73
C ARG A 18 -10.08 -3.13 18.93
N SER A 19 -9.28 -2.09 18.73
CA SER A 19 -8.53 -1.44 19.80
C SER A 19 -9.38 -0.33 20.42
N GLY A 20 -9.37 -0.24 21.75
CA GLY A 20 -10.15 0.79 22.45
C GLY A 20 -9.58 2.20 22.27
N ASP A 21 -8.26 2.32 22.15
CA ASP A 21 -7.55 3.58 21.87
C ASP A 21 -6.23 3.32 21.13
N GLY A 22 -5.50 4.40 20.82
CA GLY A 22 -4.22 4.32 20.14
C GLY A 22 -3.09 3.67 20.97
N ALA A 23 -3.13 3.78 22.30
CA ALA A 23 -2.11 3.16 23.15
C ALA A 23 -2.24 1.64 23.13
N GLU A 24 -3.47 1.14 23.26
CA GLU A 24 -3.79 -0.28 23.20
C GLU A 24 -3.45 -0.86 21.82
N LEU A 25 -3.73 -0.11 20.75
CA LEU A 25 -3.35 -0.49 19.39
C LEU A 25 -1.84 -0.81 19.32
N LEU A 26 -0.99 0.12 19.79
CA LEU A 26 0.47 -0.08 19.78
C LEU A 26 0.92 -1.19 20.73
N ARG A 27 0.30 -1.34 21.91
CA ARG A 27 0.64 -2.42 22.86
C ARG A 27 0.40 -3.81 22.27
N GLN A 28 -0.67 -4.00 21.52
CA GLN A 28 -0.94 -5.27 20.84
C GLN A 28 0.13 -5.59 19.78
N ILE A 29 0.58 -4.58 19.03
CA ILE A 29 1.68 -4.74 18.05
C ILE A 29 3.01 -5.05 18.76
N LEU A 30 3.28 -4.37 19.88
CA LEU A 30 4.44 -4.66 20.74
C LEU A 30 4.42 -6.10 21.27
N ALA A 31 3.23 -6.62 21.62
CA ALA A 31 3.01 -7.99 22.09
C ALA A 31 3.11 -9.06 20.99
N LEU A 32 3.09 -8.66 19.72
CA LEU A 32 3.49 -9.51 18.59
C LEU A 32 5.02 -9.51 18.38
N GLY A 33 5.76 -8.62 19.06
CA GLY A 33 7.22 -8.55 19.03
C GLY A 33 7.80 -7.47 18.11
N PHE A 34 6.94 -6.71 17.41
CA PHE A 34 7.37 -5.61 16.53
C PHE A 34 7.77 -4.38 17.34
N ARG A 35 8.71 -3.61 16.80
CA ARG A 35 9.14 -2.30 17.35
C ARG A 35 9.10 -1.19 16.29
N ARG A 36 8.60 -1.50 15.10
CA ARG A 36 8.30 -0.53 14.05
C ARG A 36 6.86 -0.69 13.60
N VAL A 37 6.23 0.41 13.21
CA VAL A 37 4.82 0.46 12.85
C VAL A 37 4.59 1.32 11.62
N GLU A 38 3.62 0.93 10.80
CA GLU A 38 2.98 1.83 9.87
C GLU A 38 1.64 2.31 10.42
N LEU A 39 1.42 3.62 10.45
CA LEU A 39 0.13 4.18 10.87
C LEU A 39 -0.81 4.30 9.67
N ASN A 40 -1.95 3.60 9.74
CA ASN A 40 -2.93 3.53 8.67
C ASN A 40 -3.75 4.82 8.57
N TYR A 41 -4.48 4.97 7.45
CA TYR A 41 -5.22 6.18 7.09
C TYR A 41 -6.45 6.48 7.99
N ARG A 42 -6.88 5.54 8.85
CA ARG A 42 -8.00 5.72 9.79
C ARG A 42 -7.58 6.31 11.13
N ILE A 43 -6.28 6.46 11.39
CA ILE A 43 -5.80 7.06 12.63
C ILE A 43 -6.12 8.56 12.66
N ALA A 44 -7.13 8.92 13.46
CA ALA A 44 -7.48 10.31 13.74
C ALA A 44 -6.55 10.93 14.81
N GLU A 45 -6.55 12.27 14.92
CA GLU A 45 -5.69 12.98 15.89
C GLU A 45 -5.87 12.51 17.34
N ALA A 46 -7.09 12.26 17.79
CA ALA A 46 -7.34 11.76 19.15
C ALA A 46 -6.68 10.40 19.39
N THR A 47 -6.72 9.51 18.40
CA THR A 47 -6.06 8.20 18.45
C THR A 47 -4.54 8.37 18.48
N LEU A 48 -4.00 9.27 17.65
CA LEU A 48 -2.57 9.58 17.65
C LEU A 48 -2.09 10.16 18.99
N ARG A 49 -2.85 11.04 19.63
CA ARG A 49 -2.50 11.57 20.97
C ARG A 49 -2.40 10.47 22.02
N ALA A 50 -3.25 9.45 21.95
CA ALA A 50 -3.14 8.29 22.82
C ALA A 50 -1.87 7.44 22.53
N MET A 51 -1.35 7.49 21.30
CA MET A 51 -0.10 6.80 20.91
C MET A 51 1.16 7.53 21.38
N GLU A 52 1.12 8.88 21.47
CA GLU A 52 2.28 9.75 21.73
C GLU A 52 3.21 9.25 22.86
N PRO A 53 2.72 8.82 24.04
CA PRO A 53 3.61 8.34 25.10
C PRO A 53 4.50 7.14 24.71
N LEU A 54 4.00 6.22 23.88
CA LEU A 54 4.78 5.06 23.40
C LEU A 54 5.74 5.43 22.27
N LEU A 55 5.39 6.44 21.48
CA LEU A 55 6.23 6.96 20.40
C LEU A 55 7.38 7.81 20.96
N GLU A 56 7.10 8.68 21.92
CA GLU A 56 8.08 9.57 22.56
C GLU A 56 9.11 8.82 23.39
N THR A 57 8.71 7.74 24.07
CA THR A 57 9.64 6.86 24.80
C THR A 57 10.49 6.00 23.87
N GLY A 58 10.18 5.97 22.56
CA GLY A 58 10.84 5.13 21.58
C GLY A 58 10.53 3.64 21.74
N ALA A 59 9.47 3.28 22.48
CA ALA A 59 9.03 1.90 22.64
C ALA A 59 8.64 1.28 21.28
N ILE A 60 8.09 2.10 20.38
CA ILE A 60 7.81 1.76 19.00
C ILE A 60 8.11 2.96 18.10
N ARG A 61 8.67 2.71 16.91
CA ARG A 61 9.01 3.75 15.92
C ARG A 61 8.09 3.69 14.72
N VAL A 62 7.76 4.84 14.14
CA VAL A 62 6.99 4.90 12.89
C VAL A 62 7.93 4.73 11.70
N SER A 63 7.69 3.75 10.83
CA SER A 63 8.43 3.62 9.56
C SER A 63 7.78 4.42 8.44
N SER A 64 6.45 4.40 8.39
CA SER A 64 5.65 4.97 7.31
C SER A 64 4.29 5.44 7.83
N LEU A 65 3.70 6.38 7.09
CA LEU A 65 2.31 6.79 7.25
C LEU A 65 1.53 6.48 5.99
N HIS A 66 0.30 6.00 6.13
CA HIS A 66 -0.61 5.83 5.01
C HIS A 66 -1.41 7.12 4.79
N ASN A 67 -1.35 7.68 3.58
CA ASN A 67 -2.12 8.87 3.22
C ASN A 67 -3.61 8.53 3.08
N VAL A 68 -4.56 9.37 3.51
CA VAL A 68 -4.42 10.69 4.16
C VAL A 68 -4.31 10.57 5.69
N PHE A 69 -3.32 11.25 6.27
CA PHE A 69 -3.04 11.21 7.70
C PHE A 69 -2.88 12.62 8.33
N PRO A 70 -3.39 12.84 9.55
CA PRO A 70 -4.37 12.01 10.26
C PRO A 70 -5.66 11.88 9.46
N HIS A 71 -6.49 10.90 9.82
CA HIS A 71 -7.76 10.62 9.18
C HIS A 71 -8.61 11.88 9.05
N THR A 72 -9.27 12.03 7.90
CA THR A 72 -10.25 13.10 7.65
C THR A 72 -11.57 12.46 7.31
N ASP A 73 -12.62 12.86 8.02
CA ASP A 73 -13.99 12.38 7.81
C ASP A 73 -14.62 13.10 6.61
N ASP A 74 -14.03 12.91 5.44
CA ASP A 74 -14.52 13.41 4.15
C ASP A 74 -14.31 12.29 3.11
N PRO A 75 -15.38 11.60 2.67
CA PRO A 75 -15.29 10.50 1.71
C PRO A 75 -14.64 10.86 0.39
N ALA A 76 -14.55 12.15 0.03
CA ALA A 76 -13.80 12.58 -1.16
C ALA A 76 -12.28 12.35 -1.04
N PHE A 77 -11.76 12.05 0.15
CA PHE A 77 -10.32 11.81 0.36
C PHE A 77 -10.04 10.47 1.05
N ASP A 78 -10.98 9.53 0.91
CA ASP A 78 -10.75 8.14 1.31
C ASP A 78 -9.70 7.47 0.40
N THR A 79 -9.19 6.31 0.84
CA THR A 79 -8.13 5.56 0.15
C THR A 79 -8.45 5.11 -1.25
N ASP A 80 -9.73 4.98 -1.61
CA ASP A 80 -10.16 4.56 -2.94
C ASP A 80 -10.74 5.73 -3.78
N SER A 81 -10.54 6.98 -3.34
CA SER A 81 -10.94 8.15 -4.11
C SER A 81 -9.96 8.46 -5.26
N LEU A 82 -10.31 9.44 -6.10
CA LEU A 82 -9.41 9.89 -7.18
C LEU A 82 -8.21 10.69 -6.65
N LEU A 83 -8.29 11.23 -5.43
CA LEU A 83 -7.20 11.90 -4.73
C LEU A 83 -6.34 12.82 -5.62
N LEU A 84 -5.12 12.41 -5.99
CA LEU A 84 -4.19 13.25 -6.76
C LEU A 84 -4.58 13.36 -8.24
N SER A 85 -5.53 12.55 -8.70
CA SER A 85 -6.02 12.50 -10.07
C SER A 85 -7.37 13.21 -10.26
N TYR A 86 -7.92 13.88 -9.25
CA TYR A 86 -9.18 14.63 -9.37
C TYR A 86 -9.16 15.59 -10.58
N GLU A 87 -10.20 15.53 -11.40
CA GLU A 87 -10.40 16.48 -12.49
C GLU A 87 -10.74 17.87 -11.97
N ASP A 88 -11.62 17.94 -10.97
CA ASP A 88 -11.97 19.15 -10.25
C ASP A 88 -10.69 19.76 -9.61
N PRO A 89 -10.28 20.98 -10.02
CA PRO A 89 -9.09 21.63 -9.50
C PRO A 89 -9.12 21.89 -7.99
N GLU A 90 -10.28 22.18 -7.41
CA GLU A 90 -10.39 22.47 -5.97
C GLU A 90 -10.28 21.18 -5.15
N LEU A 91 -10.90 20.08 -5.60
CA LEU A 91 -10.70 18.77 -4.97
C LEU A 91 -9.25 18.30 -5.09
N ARG A 92 -8.61 18.50 -6.25
CA ARG A 92 -7.19 18.16 -6.43
C ARG A 92 -6.28 18.99 -5.52
N LYS A 93 -6.52 20.31 -5.43
CA LYS A 93 -5.79 21.21 -4.53
C LYS A 93 -5.93 20.81 -3.06
N ARG A 94 -7.14 20.41 -2.64
CA ARG A 94 -7.38 19.88 -1.28
C ARG A 94 -6.63 18.57 -1.05
N SER A 95 -6.62 17.66 -2.03
CA SER A 95 -5.87 16.38 -1.96
C SER A 95 -4.36 16.61 -1.77
N ILE A 96 -3.79 17.57 -2.49
CA ILE A 96 -2.39 17.98 -2.35
C ILE A 96 -2.15 18.56 -0.95
N ALA A 97 -3.03 19.43 -0.45
CA ALA A 97 -2.89 20.01 0.89
C ALA A 97 -2.97 18.96 2.00
N LEU A 98 -3.86 17.98 1.87
CA LEU A 98 -3.98 16.85 2.80
C LEU A 98 -2.72 15.97 2.76
N THR A 99 -2.17 15.70 1.56
CA THR A 99 -0.94 14.93 1.43
C THR A 99 0.28 15.67 2.00
N ARG A 100 0.35 16.99 1.83
CA ARG A 100 1.37 17.83 2.50
C ARG A 100 1.25 17.77 4.03
N ARG A 101 0.02 17.75 4.56
CA ARG A 101 -0.20 17.55 6.00
C ARG A 101 0.32 16.18 6.43
N THR A 102 0.03 15.11 5.69
CA THR A 102 0.59 13.77 5.97
C THR A 102 2.12 13.80 6.00
N VAL A 103 2.75 14.49 5.05
CA VAL A 103 4.22 14.68 5.02
C VAL A 103 4.73 15.44 6.24
N ASP A 104 4.05 16.50 6.70
CA ASP A 104 4.41 17.22 7.92
C ASP A 104 4.37 16.28 9.14
N TYR A 105 3.35 15.42 9.22
CA TYR A 105 3.24 14.41 10.27
C TYR A 105 4.31 13.32 10.15
N ALA A 106 4.65 12.88 8.94
CA ALA A 106 5.73 11.91 8.72
C ALA A 106 7.05 12.45 9.25
N GLN A 107 7.38 13.70 8.90
CA GLN A 107 8.56 14.39 9.42
C GLN A 107 8.52 14.52 10.95
N ARG A 108 7.35 14.88 11.53
CA ARG A 108 7.19 15.03 13.00
C ARG A 108 7.37 13.72 13.75
N LEU A 109 6.86 12.61 13.19
CA LEU A 109 6.90 11.28 13.80
C LEU A 109 8.18 10.50 13.45
N GLY A 110 9.08 11.10 12.65
CA GLY A 110 10.32 10.46 12.22
C GLY A 110 10.11 9.32 11.21
N ALA A 111 8.97 9.29 10.53
CA ALA A 111 8.69 8.32 9.49
C ALA A 111 9.53 8.60 8.23
N GLU A 112 9.94 7.53 7.55
CA GLU A 112 10.80 7.59 6.38
C GLU A 112 9.99 7.81 5.09
N ALA A 113 8.73 7.37 5.08
CA ALA A 113 7.88 7.36 3.90
C ALA A 113 6.42 7.72 4.17
N VAL A 114 5.76 8.22 3.13
CA VAL A 114 4.29 8.32 3.04
C VAL A 114 3.83 7.42 1.90
N VAL A 115 2.97 6.45 2.21
CA VAL A 115 2.32 5.55 1.24
C VAL A 115 1.10 6.26 0.66
N ILE A 116 0.96 6.26 -0.66
CA ILE A 116 -0.07 7.00 -1.39
C ILE A 116 -0.77 6.06 -2.36
N HIS A 117 -2.10 6.03 -2.31
CA HIS A 117 -2.95 5.58 -3.42
C HIS A 117 -3.22 6.80 -4.30
N PRO A 118 -2.53 6.96 -5.44
CA PRO A 118 -2.49 8.24 -6.13
C PRO A 118 -3.78 8.57 -6.89
N GLY A 119 -4.55 7.56 -7.29
CA GLY A 119 -5.86 7.76 -7.92
C GLY A 119 -6.36 6.52 -8.64
N ALA A 120 -7.33 6.72 -9.52
CA ALA A 120 -7.94 5.65 -10.30
C ALA A 120 -8.50 6.19 -11.62
N VAL A 121 -8.82 5.28 -12.54
CA VAL A 121 -9.76 5.54 -13.62
C VAL A 121 -11.16 5.20 -13.09
N PRO A 122 -12.10 6.16 -12.98
CA PRO A 122 -13.46 5.87 -12.55
C PRO A 122 -14.09 4.76 -13.40
N GLU A 123 -14.74 3.80 -12.77
CA GLU A 123 -15.50 2.79 -13.51
C GLU A 123 -16.78 3.39 -14.11
N LEU A 124 -17.29 2.76 -15.17
CA LEU A 124 -18.58 3.15 -15.72
C LEU A 124 -19.70 2.78 -14.74
N PRO A 125 -20.72 3.63 -14.50
CA PRO A 125 -21.75 3.39 -13.49
C PRO A 125 -22.47 2.04 -13.56
N PHE A 126 -22.62 1.48 -14.77
CA PHE A 126 -23.28 0.18 -15.00
C PHE A 126 -22.30 -0.94 -15.35
N ARG A 127 -21.00 -0.70 -15.16
CA ARG A 127 -19.93 -1.63 -15.51
C ARG A 127 -18.80 -1.59 -14.46
N PRO A 128 -19.05 -2.07 -13.23
CA PRO A 128 -18.02 -2.19 -12.19
C PRO A 128 -17.11 -3.38 -12.52
N TYR A 129 -16.17 -3.17 -13.45
CA TYR A 129 -15.32 -4.20 -14.00
C TYR A 129 -14.59 -5.01 -12.94
N ASP A 130 -14.04 -4.37 -11.91
CA ASP A 130 -13.28 -5.06 -10.86
C ASP A 130 -14.15 -6.08 -10.12
N SER A 131 -15.32 -5.64 -9.65
CA SER A 131 -16.26 -6.50 -8.91
C SER A 131 -16.76 -7.65 -9.79
N LEU A 132 -17.10 -7.37 -11.05
CA LEU A 132 -17.57 -8.40 -11.99
C LEU A 132 -16.47 -9.43 -12.32
N LEU A 133 -15.24 -8.99 -12.58
CA LEU A 133 -14.11 -9.88 -12.85
C LEU A 133 -13.80 -10.77 -11.63
N LYS A 134 -13.77 -10.19 -10.42
CA LYS A 134 -13.59 -10.94 -9.18
C LYS A 134 -14.73 -11.93 -8.92
N GLU A 135 -15.98 -11.57 -9.22
CA GLU A 135 -17.12 -12.49 -9.11
C GLU A 135 -16.99 -13.67 -10.08
N MET A 136 -16.67 -13.41 -11.35
CA MET A 136 -16.45 -14.45 -12.34
C MET A 136 -15.27 -15.36 -11.98
N TYR A 137 -14.19 -14.78 -11.46
CA TYR A 137 -13.04 -15.54 -10.96
C TYR A 137 -13.45 -16.49 -9.84
N ARG A 138 -14.18 -16.01 -8.82
CA ARG A 138 -14.68 -16.85 -7.71
C ARG A 138 -15.59 -17.99 -8.19
N LYS A 139 -16.28 -17.81 -9.32
CA LYS A 139 -17.11 -18.84 -9.97
C LYS A 139 -16.32 -19.80 -10.88
N GLY A 140 -15.00 -19.66 -10.97
CA GLY A 140 -14.16 -20.49 -11.85
C GLY A 140 -14.31 -20.16 -13.33
N LEU A 141 -14.80 -18.96 -13.67
CA LEU A 141 -15.12 -18.56 -15.05
C LEU A 141 -13.98 -17.79 -15.74
N LYS A 142 -12.77 -17.74 -15.17
CA LYS A 142 -11.63 -16.97 -15.71
C LYS A 142 -11.31 -17.33 -17.17
N ASP A 143 -11.42 -18.61 -17.52
CA ASP A 143 -11.06 -19.11 -18.85
C ASP A 143 -12.22 -19.11 -19.85
N THR A 144 -13.37 -18.51 -19.53
CA THR A 144 -14.51 -18.47 -20.44
C THR A 144 -14.44 -17.31 -21.44
N PRO A 145 -15.12 -17.40 -22.61
CA PRO A 145 -15.22 -16.30 -23.55
C PRO A 145 -15.84 -15.02 -22.95
N GLU A 146 -16.75 -15.16 -21.99
CA GLU A 146 -17.42 -14.04 -21.32
C GLU A 146 -16.43 -13.26 -20.45
N TYR A 147 -15.56 -13.96 -19.70
CA TYR A 147 -14.53 -13.31 -18.89
C TYR A 147 -13.55 -12.55 -19.79
N ARG A 148 -13.06 -13.21 -20.85
CA ARG A 148 -12.14 -12.58 -21.81
C ARG A 148 -12.74 -11.33 -22.45
N ARG A 149 -14.04 -11.34 -22.78
CA ARG A 149 -14.73 -10.17 -23.33
C ARG A 149 -14.80 -9.03 -22.31
N LEU A 150 -15.20 -9.31 -21.07
CA LEU A 150 -15.28 -8.29 -20.01
C LEU A 150 -13.89 -7.72 -19.67
N PHE A 151 -12.88 -8.58 -19.61
CA PHE A 151 -11.49 -8.20 -19.37
C PHE A 151 -10.96 -7.27 -20.48
N GLN A 152 -11.22 -7.62 -21.75
CA GLN A 152 -10.82 -6.77 -22.87
C GLN A 152 -11.55 -5.43 -22.87
N GLU A 153 -12.86 -5.42 -22.59
CA GLU A 153 -13.66 -4.20 -22.45
C GLU A 153 -13.10 -3.28 -21.35
N MET A 154 -12.78 -3.83 -20.18
CA MET A 154 -12.12 -3.13 -19.08
C MET A 154 -10.79 -2.52 -19.52
N LYS A 155 -9.94 -3.33 -20.17
CA LYS A 155 -8.61 -2.91 -20.61
C LYS A 155 -8.68 -1.77 -21.63
N ASP A 156 -9.54 -1.91 -22.64
CA ASP A 156 -9.71 -0.89 -23.68
C ASP A 156 -10.26 0.42 -23.11
N TYR A 157 -11.20 0.32 -22.16
CA TYR A 157 -11.71 1.48 -21.44
C TYR A 157 -10.58 2.18 -20.66
N ARG A 158 -9.86 1.42 -19.83
CA ARG A 158 -8.80 1.95 -18.98
C ARG A 158 -7.68 2.59 -19.80
N GLU A 159 -7.25 1.95 -20.88
CA GLU A 159 -6.20 2.48 -21.77
C GLU A 159 -6.57 3.84 -22.36
N ARG A 160 -7.84 4.01 -22.75
CA ARG A 160 -8.33 5.26 -23.33
C ARG A 160 -8.39 6.40 -22.30
N GLU A 161 -8.84 6.10 -21.08
CA GLU A 161 -9.13 7.13 -20.08
C GLU A 161 -7.92 7.47 -19.18
N ARG A 162 -7.00 6.51 -18.93
CA ARG A 162 -5.86 6.68 -18.02
C ARG A 162 -4.95 7.90 -18.27
N PRO A 163 -4.68 8.36 -19.53
CA PRO A 163 -3.67 9.41 -19.76
C PRO A 163 -3.93 10.72 -19.01
N ALA A 164 -5.20 11.12 -18.87
CA ALA A 164 -5.55 12.35 -18.16
C ALA A 164 -5.32 12.23 -16.64
N TYR A 165 -5.59 11.07 -16.05
CA TYR A 165 -5.40 10.81 -14.63
C TYR A 165 -3.91 10.70 -14.27
N ILE A 166 -3.12 9.98 -15.07
CA ILE A 166 -1.66 9.89 -14.91
C ILE A 166 -1.00 11.27 -14.95
N ARG A 167 -1.41 12.14 -15.89
CA ARG A 167 -0.89 13.50 -15.97
C ARG A 167 -1.16 14.29 -14.68
N ARG A 168 -2.38 14.24 -14.15
CA ARG A 168 -2.77 14.94 -12.91
C ARG A 168 -2.04 14.40 -11.68
N ILE A 169 -1.83 13.07 -11.61
CA ILE A 169 -1.03 12.44 -10.56
C ILE A 169 0.40 12.96 -10.60
N LYS A 170 1.04 13.00 -11.79
CA LYS A 170 2.39 13.55 -11.97
C LYS A 170 2.49 15.00 -11.50
N GLU A 171 1.57 15.85 -11.93
CA GLU A 171 1.52 17.27 -11.55
C GLU A 171 1.39 17.43 -10.03
N SER A 172 0.47 16.69 -9.41
CA SER A 172 0.23 16.73 -7.96
C SER A 172 1.44 16.25 -7.16
N LEU A 173 2.04 15.12 -7.56
CA LEU A 173 3.26 14.60 -6.92
C LEU A 173 4.42 15.58 -7.04
N SER A 174 4.58 16.24 -8.20
CA SER A 174 5.60 17.27 -8.41
C SER A 174 5.42 18.46 -7.45
N GLU A 175 4.17 18.90 -7.27
CA GLU A 175 3.83 19.98 -6.34
C GLU A 175 4.08 19.60 -4.86
N ILE A 176 3.83 18.34 -4.48
CA ILE A 176 4.13 17.82 -3.14
C ILE A 176 5.65 17.73 -2.94
N CYS A 177 6.40 17.25 -3.94
CA CYS A 177 7.86 17.18 -3.89
C CYS A 177 8.50 18.57 -3.78
N ALA A 178 7.98 19.57 -4.48
CA ALA A 178 8.42 20.96 -4.33
C ALA A 178 8.21 21.47 -2.89
N TYR A 179 7.13 21.06 -2.23
CA TYR A 179 6.89 21.36 -0.82
C TYR A 179 7.89 20.67 0.12
N ILE A 180 8.14 19.37 -0.08
CA ILE A 180 9.14 18.60 0.67
C ILE A 180 10.52 19.28 0.56
N ALA A 181 10.93 19.64 -0.66
CA ALA A 181 12.20 20.31 -0.93
C ALA A 181 12.27 21.69 -0.25
N LYS A 182 11.22 22.51 -0.38
CA LYS A 182 11.13 23.83 0.28
C LYS A 182 11.25 23.73 1.81
N LYS A 183 10.72 22.67 2.41
CA LYS A 183 10.78 22.41 3.85
C LYS A 183 12.06 21.71 4.29
N ASN A 184 12.90 21.27 3.35
CA ASN A 184 14.10 20.47 3.60
C ASN A 184 13.79 19.19 4.41
N TYR A 185 12.66 18.54 4.12
CA TYR A 185 12.26 17.29 4.77
C TYR A 185 12.94 16.09 4.13
N ARG A 186 13.15 15.05 4.94
CA ARG A 186 13.73 13.77 4.51
C ARG A 186 12.67 12.68 4.49
N VAL A 187 11.56 12.98 3.84
CA VAL A 187 10.41 12.08 3.68
C VAL A 187 10.27 11.73 2.21
N SER A 188 10.13 10.44 1.92
CA SER A 188 9.91 9.94 0.56
C SER A 188 8.44 9.60 0.32
N LEU A 189 7.99 9.69 -0.92
CA LEU A 189 6.64 9.31 -1.34
C LEU A 189 6.68 7.93 -2.00
N GLY A 190 5.89 6.99 -1.49
CA GLY A 190 5.68 5.68 -2.09
C GLY A 190 4.35 5.63 -2.81
N ILE A 191 4.34 5.48 -4.14
CA ILE A 191 3.11 5.22 -4.90
C ILE A 191 2.85 3.71 -4.92
N GLU A 192 1.68 3.29 -4.45
CA GLU A 192 1.37 1.89 -4.21
C GLU A 192 0.55 1.26 -5.34
N ASN A 193 0.95 0.10 -5.86
CA ASN A 193 0.08 -0.70 -6.73
C ASN A 193 -1.16 -1.19 -5.97
N ARG A 194 -2.30 -1.20 -6.67
CA ARG A 194 -3.60 -1.33 -6.02
C ARG A 194 -4.28 -2.68 -6.29
N SER A 195 -5.24 -3.03 -5.44
CA SER A 195 -6.01 -4.29 -5.49
C SER A 195 -7.26 -4.25 -6.37
N MET A 196 -7.48 -3.17 -7.13
CA MET A 196 -8.58 -3.08 -8.08
C MET A 196 -8.10 -2.72 -9.48
N CYS A 197 -8.66 -3.39 -10.50
CA CYS A 197 -8.13 -3.31 -11.86
C CYS A 197 -8.23 -1.91 -12.51
N HIS A 198 -9.09 -1.04 -11.98
CA HIS A 198 -9.30 0.32 -12.46
C HIS A 198 -8.42 1.36 -11.73
N GLN A 199 -7.75 0.97 -10.65
CA GLN A 199 -6.91 1.88 -9.87
C GLN A 199 -5.54 2.10 -10.50
N ILE A 200 -4.88 3.19 -10.11
CA ILE A 200 -3.57 3.62 -10.58
C ILE A 200 -2.63 3.68 -9.36
N PRO A 201 -1.36 3.26 -9.50
CA PRO A 201 -0.72 2.75 -10.69
C PRO A 201 -0.80 1.22 -10.80
N ASP A 202 -0.83 0.72 -12.03
CA ASP A 202 -0.24 -0.58 -12.35
C ASP A 202 1.30 -0.46 -12.50
N PHE A 203 2.00 -1.55 -12.82
CA PHE A 203 3.46 -1.53 -12.96
C PHE A 203 3.97 -0.68 -14.13
N GLU A 204 3.24 -0.61 -15.26
CA GLU A 204 3.62 0.21 -16.41
C GLU A 204 3.52 1.69 -16.06
N GLU A 205 2.42 2.07 -15.41
CA GLU A 205 2.14 3.42 -14.96
C GLU A 205 3.08 3.85 -13.85
N ALA A 206 3.40 2.96 -12.91
CA ALA A 206 4.40 3.21 -11.88
C ALA A 206 5.75 3.51 -12.52
N ARG A 207 6.20 2.69 -13.49
CA ARG A 207 7.44 2.93 -14.23
C ARG A 207 7.43 4.29 -14.93
N TYR A 208 6.35 4.61 -15.64
CA TYR A 208 6.19 5.90 -16.32
C TYR A 208 6.29 7.08 -15.34
N LEU A 209 5.52 7.06 -14.25
CA LEU A 209 5.53 8.11 -13.23
C LEU A 209 6.91 8.28 -12.60
N LEU A 210 7.58 7.16 -12.32
CA LEU A 210 8.92 7.15 -11.74
C LEU A 210 10.00 7.66 -12.69
N ASP A 211 9.86 7.47 -14.00
CA ASP A 211 10.77 8.03 -15.00
C ASP A 211 10.56 9.53 -15.16
N GLU A 212 9.32 9.98 -15.21
CA GLU A 212 8.97 11.40 -15.32
C GLU A 212 9.32 12.22 -14.08
N LEU A 213 9.29 11.59 -12.89
CA LEU A 213 9.61 12.20 -11.60
C LEU A 213 11.05 11.89 -11.15
N ARG A 214 11.91 11.46 -12.06
CA ARG A 214 13.31 11.12 -11.77
C ARG A 214 14.03 12.28 -11.08
N GLY A 215 14.69 11.98 -9.96
CA GLY A 215 15.40 12.97 -9.13
C GLY A 215 14.54 13.60 -8.03
N LEU A 216 13.23 13.38 -8.04
CA LEU A 216 12.34 13.69 -6.91
C LEU A 216 12.27 12.49 -5.95
N PRO A 217 11.91 12.69 -4.66
CA PRO A 217 11.83 11.61 -3.67
C PRO A 217 10.55 10.78 -3.85
N VAL A 218 10.30 10.28 -5.06
CA VAL A 218 9.15 9.44 -5.42
C VAL A 218 9.64 8.06 -5.84
N TYR A 219 9.05 7.05 -5.21
CA TYR A 219 9.45 5.65 -5.32
C TYR A 219 8.22 4.76 -5.46
N PHE A 220 8.45 3.53 -5.90
CA PHE A 220 7.40 2.52 -5.90
C PHE A 220 7.26 1.95 -4.47
N TRP A 221 6.02 1.82 -4.02
CA TRP A 221 5.67 1.03 -2.84
C TRP A 221 4.99 -0.23 -3.33
N TYR A 222 5.63 -1.37 -3.17
CA TYR A 222 5.11 -2.60 -3.76
C TYR A 222 4.27 -3.37 -2.75
N ASP A 223 2.96 -3.40 -2.96
CA ASP A 223 2.07 -4.31 -2.26
C ASP A 223 2.02 -5.67 -2.98
N ILE A 224 2.58 -6.68 -2.31
CA ILE A 224 2.70 -8.02 -2.89
C ILE A 224 1.33 -8.71 -3.00
N GLY A 225 0.45 -8.56 -2.00
CA GLY A 225 -0.84 -9.23 -2.04
C GLY A 225 -1.78 -8.60 -3.06
N HIS A 226 -1.74 -7.28 -3.25
CA HIS A 226 -2.41 -6.61 -4.37
C HIS A 226 -1.90 -7.15 -5.70
N GLY A 227 -0.58 -7.27 -5.84
CA GLY A 227 0.06 -7.83 -7.03
C GLY A 227 -0.41 -9.26 -7.34
N LEU A 228 -0.43 -10.13 -6.32
CA LEU A 228 -0.92 -11.51 -6.43
C LEU A 228 -2.42 -11.57 -6.78
N ALA A 229 -3.26 -10.72 -6.18
CA ALA A 229 -4.69 -10.66 -6.49
C ALA A 229 -4.96 -10.22 -7.94
N MET A 230 -4.21 -9.23 -8.44
CA MET A 230 -4.32 -8.76 -9.82
C MET A 230 -3.72 -9.75 -10.83
N GLU A 231 -2.66 -10.48 -10.48
CA GLU A 231 -2.15 -11.60 -11.27
C GLU A 231 -3.18 -12.73 -11.39
N ALA A 232 -3.90 -13.04 -10.32
CA ALA A 232 -4.99 -14.02 -10.35
C ALA A 232 -6.08 -13.64 -11.36
N LEU A 233 -6.39 -12.35 -11.51
CA LEU A 233 -7.30 -11.82 -12.53
C LEU A 233 -6.68 -11.74 -13.94
N GLY A 234 -5.38 -11.97 -14.09
CA GLY A 234 -4.66 -11.93 -15.37
C GLY A 234 -4.28 -10.52 -15.83
N ILE A 235 -4.21 -9.54 -14.91
CA ILE A 235 -3.84 -8.15 -15.23
C ILE A 235 -2.36 -8.07 -15.66
N TYR A 236 -1.47 -8.72 -14.90
CA TYR A 236 -0.03 -8.76 -15.16
C TYR A 236 0.61 -9.99 -14.46
N ASP A 237 1.87 -10.29 -14.81
CA ASP A 237 2.74 -11.17 -14.04
C ASP A 237 3.44 -10.34 -12.95
N SER A 238 3.02 -10.50 -11.71
CA SER A 238 3.41 -9.61 -10.62
C SER A 238 4.89 -9.73 -10.28
N LEU A 239 5.45 -10.95 -10.32
CA LEU A 239 6.86 -11.17 -10.01
C LEU A 239 7.78 -10.57 -11.07
N SER A 240 7.48 -10.85 -12.34
CA SER A 240 8.22 -10.35 -13.49
C SER A 240 8.22 -8.82 -13.53
N GLU A 241 7.05 -8.19 -13.35
CA GLU A 241 6.96 -6.73 -13.35
C GLU A 241 7.63 -6.09 -12.13
N ALA A 242 7.47 -6.67 -10.93
CA ALA A 242 8.12 -6.15 -9.73
C ALA A 242 9.65 -6.21 -9.82
N ARG A 243 10.23 -7.25 -10.43
CA ARG A 243 11.67 -7.36 -10.67
C ARG A 243 12.21 -6.22 -11.54
N LYS A 244 11.42 -5.73 -12.52
CA LYS A 244 11.83 -4.59 -13.38
C LYS A 244 11.86 -3.27 -12.62
N LEU A 245 11.12 -3.16 -11.52
CA LEU A 245 11.07 -1.97 -10.66
C LEU A 245 11.87 -2.10 -9.37
N GLN A 246 12.58 -3.22 -9.15
CA GLN A 246 13.19 -3.54 -7.86
C GLN A 246 14.10 -2.44 -7.30
N GLU A 247 14.92 -1.81 -8.15
CA GLU A 247 15.82 -0.72 -7.75
C GLU A 247 15.08 0.58 -7.38
N ARG A 248 13.78 0.67 -7.69
CA ARG A 248 12.91 1.82 -7.42
C ARG A 248 11.93 1.54 -6.28
N ILE A 249 11.96 0.35 -5.68
CA ILE A 249 11.13 -0.02 -4.53
C ILE A 249 11.71 0.61 -3.26
N LEU A 250 10.94 1.48 -2.62
CA LEU A 250 11.27 2.05 -1.31
C LEU A 250 10.74 1.19 -0.16
N GLY A 251 9.56 0.61 -0.34
CA GLY A 251 8.89 -0.19 0.68
C GLY A 251 8.03 -1.27 0.07
N VAL A 252 7.74 -2.29 0.88
CA VAL A 252 6.82 -3.37 0.53
C VAL A 252 5.74 -3.55 1.59
N HIS A 253 4.50 -3.76 1.14
CA HIS A 253 3.46 -4.39 1.94
C HIS A 253 3.50 -5.90 1.72
N ILE A 254 3.58 -6.62 2.83
CA ILE A 254 3.77 -8.07 2.88
C ILE A 254 2.50 -8.69 3.46
N HIS A 255 1.73 -9.31 2.58
CA HIS A 255 0.61 -10.19 2.93
C HIS A 255 0.38 -11.19 1.80
N ASP A 256 -0.27 -12.29 2.13
CA ASP A 256 -0.63 -13.36 1.21
C ASP A 256 -2.07 -13.18 0.69
N THR A 257 -2.43 -13.97 -0.31
CA THR A 257 -3.79 -14.04 -0.86
C THR A 257 -4.40 -15.42 -0.74
N VAL A 258 -5.73 -15.47 -0.70
CA VAL A 258 -6.53 -16.66 -0.96
C VAL A 258 -7.40 -16.35 -2.18
N GLY A 259 -6.94 -16.78 -3.35
CA GLY A 259 -7.53 -16.36 -4.63
C GLY A 259 -7.31 -14.87 -4.89
N VAL A 260 -8.40 -14.10 -4.98
CA VAL A 260 -8.39 -12.64 -5.18
C VAL A 260 -8.60 -11.84 -3.89
N GLU A 261 -8.64 -12.54 -2.74
CA GLU A 261 -8.74 -11.91 -1.43
C GLU A 261 -7.35 -11.82 -0.81
N ASP A 262 -6.91 -10.60 -0.55
CA ASP A 262 -5.60 -10.25 -0.01
C ASP A 262 -5.63 -10.05 1.51
N HIS A 263 -4.57 -9.46 2.06
CA HIS A 263 -4.40 -9.15 3.47
C HIS A 263 -4.40 -10.39 4.38
N TRP A 264 -4.00 -11.56 3.88
CA TRP A 264 -3.83 -12.77 4.69
C TRP A 264 -2.41 -12.85 5.26
N THR A 265 -2.28 -13.55 6.39
CA THR A 265 -0.99 -13.78 7.02
C THR A 265 -0.08 -14.60 6.09
N PRO A 266 1.17 -14.14 5.85
CA PRO A 266 2.18 -14.91 5.13
C PRO A 266 2.31 -16.35 5.62
N TYR A 267 2.45 -17.32 4.72
CA TYR A 267 2.78 -18.72 5.03
C TYR A 267 1.74 -19.49 5.85
N ILE A 268 0.48 -19.08 5.82
CA ILE A 268 -0.64 -19.84 6.41
C ILE A 268 -1.40 -20.64 5.36
N HIS A 269 -1.68 -20.03 4.21
CA HIS A 269 -2.49 -20.66 3.15
C HIS A 269 -1.68 -21.09 1.94
N SER A 270 -0.51 -20.47 1.71
CA SER A 270 0.37 -20.78 0.61
C SER A 270 1.84 -20.50 0.93
N ASP A 271 2.75 -20.97 0.08
CA ASP A 271 4.17 -20.65 0.04
C ASP A 271 4.54 -19.67 -1.08
N ARG A 272 3.55 -19.04 -1.73
CA ARG A 272 3.73 -18.14 -2.89
C ARG A 272 4.68 -16.97 -2.64
N LEU A 273 4.79 -16.53 -1.39
CA LEU A 273 5.72 -15.46 -1.01
C LEU A 273 7.20 -15.85 -1.15
N ASP A 274 7.54 -17.14 -1.29
CA ASP A 274 8.91 -17.59 -1.56
C ASP A 274 9.49 -16.95 -2.83
N ASP A 275 8.66 -16.75 -3.86
CA ASP A 275 9.04 -16.09 -5.11
C ASP A 275 9.50 -14.63 -4.91
N PHE A 276 9.03 -13.98 -3.85
CA PHE A 276 9.21 -12.55 -3.56
C PHE A 276 10.26 -12.26 -2.48
N ILE A 277 10.87 -13.29 -1.88
CA ILE A 277 11.82 -13.10 -0.77
C ILE A 277 12.99 -12.19 -1.12
N GLU A 278 13.53 -12.27 -2.34
CA GLU A 278 14.62 -11.39 -2.76
C GLU A 278 14.19 -9.93 -2.86
N ILE A 279 12.97 -9.67 -3.38
CA ILE A 279 12.40 -8.31 -3.44
C ILE A 279 12.16 -7.79 -2.03
N ILE A 280 11.55 -8.61 -1.16
CA ILE A 280 11.31 -8.27 0.24
C ILE A 280 12.63 -7.94 0.94
N ARG A 281 13.66 -8.77 0.76
CA ARG A 281 14.98 -8.57 1.39
C ARG A 281 15.63 -7.26 0.92
N ALA A 282 15.54 -6.95 -0.37
CA ALA A 282 16.12 -5.75 -0.96
C ALA A 282 15.39 -4.46 -0.58
N ALA A 283 14.08 -4.51 -0.30
CA ALA A 283 13.28 -3.33 0.02
C ALA A 283 13.76 -2.65 1.33
N PRO A 284 14.01 -1.32 1.35
CA PRO A 284 14.41 -0.61 2.57
C PRO A 284 13.39 -0.73 3.70
N ILE A 285 12.10 -0.54 3.40
CA ILE A 285 11.00 -0.62 4.35
C ILE A 285 10.18 -1.89 4.08
N LYS A 286 9.85 -2.64 5.13
CA LYS A 286 9.14 -3.92 5.04
C LYS A 286 8.00 -3.88 6.04
N VAL A 287 6.76 -3.85 5.58
CA VAL A 287 5.59 -3.68 6.44
C VAL A 287 4.67 -4.88 6.26
N LEU A 288 4.30 -5.56 7.34
CA LEU A 288 3.18 -6.50 7.31
C LEU A 288 1.87 -5.74 7.37
N GLU A 289 1.08 -5.78 6.31
CA GLU A 289 -0.25 -5.18 6.25
C GLU A 289 -1.33 -6.26 6.23
N LEU A 290 -1.87 -6.59 7.40
CA LEU A 290 -2.80 -7.70 7.57
C LEU A 290 -4.20 -7.21 7.90
N GLY A 291 -5.21 -7.93 7.41
CA GLY A 291 -6.61 -7.65 7.75
C GLY A 291 -6.96 -8.13 9.14
N ALA A 292 -8.00 -7.56 9.76
CA ALA A 292 -8.44 -7.91 11.12
C ALA A 292 -8.85 -9.39 11.29
N LYS A 293 -9.14 -10.08 10.17
CA LYS A 293 -9.44 -11.52 10.09
C LYS A 293 -8.32 -12.44 10.55
N ASN A 294 -7.07 -11.95 10.58
CA ASN A 294 -5.91 -12.76 10.93
C ASN A 294 -5.72 -12.85 12.45
N PRO A 295 -5.76 -14.06 13.05
CA PRO A 295 -5.54 -14.24 14.47
C PRO A 295 -4.06 -14.13 14.84
N ALA A 296 -3.78 -13.70 16.07
CA ALA A 296 -2.44 -13.38 16.53
C ALA A 296 -1.48 -14.59 16.58
N ASP A 297 -1.99 -15.81 16.74
CA ASP A 297 -1.19 -17.03 16.72
C ASP A 297 -0.73 -17.39 15.30
N GLU A 298 -1.60 -17.24 14.30
CA GLU A 298 -1.24 -17.39 12.88
C GLU A 298 -0.18 -16.36 12.48
N ILE A 299 -0.36 -15.10 12.88
CA ILE A 299 0.62 -14.04 12.60
C ILE A 299 2.00 -14.42 13.13
N ARG A 300 2.08 -14.89 14.38
CA ARG A 300 3.37 -15.33 14.96
C ARG A 300 3.98 -16.50 14.18
N ARG A 301 3.18 -17.49 13.77
CA ARG A 301 3.66 -18.64 12.98
C ARG A 301 4.18 -18.19 11.61
N GLY A 302 3.38 -17.44 10.87
CA GLY A 302 3.71 -16.94 9.53
C GLY A 302 4.94 -16.02 9.50
N VAL A 303 4.99 -15.06 10.43
CA VAL A 303 6.14 -14.15 10.58
C VAL A 303 7.41 -14.92 10.95
N ALA A 304 7.33 -15.98 11.76
CA ALA A 304 8.50 -16.80 12.07
C ALA A 304 9.07 -17.49 10.82
N VAL A 305 8.22 -17.96 9.90
CA VAL A 305 8.66 -18.51 8.59
C VAL A 305 9.28 -17.41 7.74
N LEU A 306 8.60 -16.28 7.58
CA LEU A 306 9.08 -15.13 6.79
C LEU A 306 10.46 -14.64 7.28
N CYS A 307 10.63 -14.50 8.60
CA CYS A 307 11.91 -14.09 9.19
C CYS A 307 13.05 -15.09 8.92
N ARG A 308 12.77 -16.40 8.87
CA ARG A 308 13.79 -17.41 8.50
C ARG A 308 14.20 -17.25 7.04
N LYS A 309 13.23 -17.12 6.13
CA LYS A 309 13.46 -16.97 4.68
C LYS A 309 14.22 -15.68 4.34
N ILE A 310 13.83 -14.54 4.93
CA ILE A 310 14.55 -13.27 4.77
C ILE A 310 15.98 -13.39 5.33
N GLY A 311 16.13 -14.02 6.49
CA GLY A 311 17.42 -14.19 7.16
C GLY A 311 18.37 -15.22 6.54
N GLY A 312 18.00 -15.86 5.42
CA GLY A 312 18.83 -16.86 4.74
C GLY A 312 18.88 -18.22 5.44
N GLY A 313 17.96 -18.49 6.36
CA GLY A 313 17.78 -19.84 6.90
C GLY A 313 17.03 -20.71 5.89
N GLU A 314 17.64 -21.81 5.47
CA GLU A 314 16.93 -22.86 4.72
C GLU A 314 15.72 -23.35 5.54
N ALA A 315 14.62 -23.63 4.84
CA ALA A 315 13.38 -24.13 5.42
C ALA A 315 13.39 -25.65 5.53
#